data_AF-A0A9D1P0Q2-F1
#
_entry.id   AF-A0A9D1P0Q2-F1
#
_cell.length_a   1.000
_cell.length_b   1.000
_cell.length_c   1.000
_cell.angle_alpha   90.00
_cell.angle_beta   90.00
_cell.angle_gamma   90.00
#
_symmetry.space_group_name_H-M   'P 1'
#
loop_
_entity.id
_entity.type
_entity.pdbx_description
1 polymer ?
#
loop_
_entity_poly.entity_id
_entity_poly.type
_entity_poly.pdbx_seq_one_letter_code
_entity_poly.pdbx_strand_id
1 'polypeptide(L)'
;MRCIYCNTPLAAIDYCPGCGADVTLQKRIVRISNLLYNRGLEKASVRDLSGAITCLKQSLKFNKENIDARNLLGLCYFETGEVVSALCEWVISKNLMPEGNLADHYISQLQNNKNRLDVINQTIRKYNQSIEYCRQGNEDMAVIQLKKVISQNPKLVKAYQLLALLYIRNQDYEKARRLLKKAAAVDNTDTTTLRYLTEIEEATGKATTLTARKRRRETPEPEERGGTLRYVSGNETIIQPTTFRDSSTVATFINIALGILLGGAIVWFMAVPASRQSIQASANQQVTDANTKLASEQARLQDLQDDIDSYADQADQANLERDNALARADSYDELMGVAALYVSGDQNGAADALAGLREDDFDGNAKALYEGLSGAVSSSLFAQYYTAGTTAYVAGDYATATQQLQLAVESDPEKTNASYVDALFYLGFAYYNQGDTQKANEIFTQIVTEFPGTSQASQVQGYVGNSGTGTAGETEAGTQGEASMQNQGQAQDGSAQGGTTDTGAGDGTGGITVWQEDGTSTGQTSYPAYDPADVAWTDPYTGLNYDMYGNPLGY
;
A
#
# COMPACT_ATOMS: atom_id res chain seq x y z
N MET A 1 -8.54 -3.48 -28.83
CA MET A 1 -7.98 -2.18 -28.38
C MET A 1 -8.94 -1.06 -28.73
N ARG A 2 -9.05 -0.02 -27.90
CA ARG A 2 -9.96 1.12 -28.11
C ARG A 2 -9.15 2.38 -28.43
N CYS A 3 -9.70 3.29 -29.21
CA CYS A 3 -9.05 4.55 -29.54
C CYS A 3 -8.84 5.40 -28.29
N ILE A 4 -7.64 5.95 -28.09
CA ILE A 4 -7.38 6.86 -26.96
C ILE A 4 -8.17 8.17 -27.02
N TYR A 5 -8.61 8.60 -28.20
CA TYR A 5 -9.28 9.89 -28.39
C TYR A 5 -10.81 9.80 -28.26
N CYS A 6 -11.42 8.72 -28.76
CA CYS A 6 -12.89 8.61 -28.80
C CYS A 6 -13.44 7.27 -28.28
N ASN A 7 -12.57 6.42 -27.71
CA ASN A 7 -12.92 5.11 -27.12
C ASN A 7 -13.59 4.09 -28.08
N THR A 8 -13.67 4.41 -29.37
CA THR A 8 -14.21 3.53 -30.41
C THR A 8 -13.29 2.31 -30.61
N PRO A 9 -13.82 1.08 -30.73
CA PRO A 9 -12.99 -0.10 -31.02
C PRO A 9 -12.23 0.08 -32.33
N LEU A 10 -10.93 -0.17 -32.29
CA LEU A 10 -10.07 0.03 -33.45
C LEU A 10 -10.09 -1.20 -34.37
N ALA A 11 -10.19 -0.94 -35.67
CA ALA A 11 -10.08 -1.94 -36.73
C ALA A 11 -8.60 -2.18 -37.12
N ALA A 12 -8.37 -3.06 -38.10
CA ALA A 12 -7.02 -3.36 -38.60
C ALA A 12 -6.32 -2.14 -39.23
N ILE A 13 -7.07 -1.23 -39.83
CA ILE A 13 -6.58 0.01 -40.46
C ILE A 13 -5.99 1.01 -39.45
N ASP A 14 -4.97 1.76 -39.83
CA ASP A 14 -4.21 2.64 -38.92
C ASP A 14 -4.92 3.95 -38.52
N TYR A 15 -6.17 4.12 -38.94
CA TYR A 15 -7.02 5.24 -38.55
C TYR A 15 -8.19 4.76 -37.69
N CYS A 16 -8.61 5.60 -36.75
CA CYS A 16 -9.79 5.32 -35.95
C CYS A 16 -11.08 5.43 -36.79
N PRO A 17 -11.96 4.41 -36.81
CA PRO A 17 -13.21 4.47 -37.57
C PRO A 17 -14.23 5.46 -36.99
N GLY A 18 -14.08 5.87 -35.73
CA GLY A 18 -14.99 6.81 -35.06
C GLY A 18 -14.59 8.28 -35.26
N CYS A 19 -13.34 8.63 -34.96
CA CYS A 19 -12.87 10.03 -35.00
C CYS A 19 -11.85 10.34 -36.11
N GLY A 20 -11.46 9.37 -36.94
CA GLY A 20 -10.50 9.57 -38.02
C GLY A 20 -9.04 9.77 -37.60
N ALA A 21 -8.74 9.83 -36.29
CA ALA A 21 -7.38 10.04 -35.78
C ALA A 21 -6.42 8.90 -36.18
N ASP A 22 -5.17 9.25 -36.47
CA ASP A 22 -4.09 8.28 -36.69
C ASP A 22 -3.74 7.57 -35.37
N VAL A 23 -3.86 6.24 -35.39
CA VAL A 23 -3.60 5.35 -34.24
C VAL A 23 -2.38 4.45 -34.46
N THR A 24 -1.54 4.73 -35.46
CA THR A 24 -0.34 3.96 -35.79
C THR A 24 0.58 3.81 -34.58
N LEU A 25 0.87 4.92 -33.88
CA LEU A 25 1.73 4.92 -32.70
C LEU A 25 1.10 4.12 -31.56
N GLN A 26 -0.20 4.30 -31.30
CA GLN A 26 -0.94 3.56 -30.28
C GLN A 26 -0.85 2.05 -30.53
N LYS A 27 -1.09 1.61 -31.78
CA LYS A 27 -0.97 0.21 -32.20
C LYS A 27 0.44 -0.33 -32.01
N ARG A 28 1.46 0.47 -32.36
CA ARG A 28 2.86 0.08 -32.18
C ARG A 28 3.20 -0.14 -30.70
N ILE A 29 2.76 0.76 -29.82
CA ILE A 29 2.96 0.65 -28.37
C ILE A 29 2.32 -0.62 -27.81
N VAL A 30 1.06 -0.90 -28.17
CA VAL A 30 0.36 -2.12 -27.72
C VAL A 30 1.05 -3.39 -28.25
N ARG A 31 1.49 -3.40 -29.51
CA ARG A 31 2.25 -4.52 -30.09
C ARG A 31 3.57 -4.77 -29.34
N ILE A 32 4.32 -3.71 -28.99
CA ILE A 32 5.55 -3.82 -28.21
C ILE A 32 5.25 -4.40 -26.82
N SER A 33 4.20 -3.91 -26.15
CA SER A 33 3.78 -4.46 -24.85
C SER A 33 3.47 -5.97 -24.95
N ASN A 34 2.71 -6.40 -25.96
CA ASN A 34 2.36 -7.81 -26.14
C ASN A 34 3.58 -8.69 -26.48
N LEU A 35 4.52 -8.18 -27.29
CA LEU A 35 5.78 -8.86 -27.56
C LEU A 35 6.58 -9.10 -26.27
N LEU A 36 6.68 -8.07 -25.43
CA LEU A 36 7.39 -8.14 -24.14
C LEU A 36 6.69 -9.08 -23.16
N TYR A 37 5.35 -9.12 -23.17
CA TYR A 37 4.57 -10.11 -22.42
C TYR A 37 4.91 -11.54 -22.86
N ASN A 38 4.87 -11.83 -24.16
CA ASN A 38 5.19 -13.16 -24.69
C ASN A 38 6.62 -13.58 -24.34
N ARG A 39 7.57 -12.65 -24.41
CA ARG A 39 8.96 -12.89 -23.98
C ARG A 39 9.06 -13.17 -22.48
N GLY A 40 8.27 -12.46 -21.67
CA GLY A 40 8.16 -12.71 -20.23
C GLY A 40 7.59 -14.09 -19.93
N LEU A 41 6.56 -14.51 -20.67
CA LEU A 41 5.95 -15.83 -20.56
C LEU A 41 6.92 -16.96 -20.92
N GLU A 42 7.65 -16.81 -22.02
CA GLU A 42 8.69 -17.77 -22.43
C GLU A 42 9.75 -17.92 -21.33
N LYS A 43 10.23 -16.80 -20.77
CA LYS A 43 11.19 -16.81 -19.65
C LYS A 43 10.62 -17.47 -18.40
N ALA A 44 9.39 -17.15 -18.01
CA ALA A 44 8.73 -17.78 -16.88
C ALA A 44 8.60 -19.31 -17.07
N SER A 45 8.36 -19.77 -18.29
CA SER A 45 8.22 -21.21 -18.62
C SER A 45 9.51 -22.01 -18.38
N VAL A 46 10.68 -21.39 -18.58
CA VAL A 46 12.00 -21.99 -18.29
C VAL A 46 12.48 -21.72 -16.86
N ARG A 47 11.60 -21.17 -16.01
CA ARG A 47 11.90 -20.70 -14.64
C ARG A 47 12.98 -19.61 -14.58
N ASP A 48 13.06 -18.76 -15.60
CA ASP A 48 13.78 -17.48 -15.56
C ASP A 48 12.85 -16.40 -14.99
N LEU A 49 12.68 -16.41 -13.67
CA LEU A 49 11.69 -15.56 -13.00
C LEU A 49 12.16 -14.10 -12.96
N SER A 50 13.43 -13.84 -12.61
CA SER A 50 14.05 -12.51 -12.64
C SER A 50 14.01 -11.90 -14.04
N GLY A 51 14.29 -12.68 -15.09
CA GLY A 51 14.18 -12.24 -16.48
C GLY A 51 12.74 -11.99 -16.91
N ALA A 52 11.79 -12.85 -16.50
CA ALA A 52 10.37 -12.67 -16.77
C ALA A 52 9.85 -11.37 -16.12
N ILE A 53 10.14 -11.14 -14.84
CA ILE A 53 9.80 -9.91 -14.11
C ILE A 53 10.28 -8.67 -14.87
N THR A 54 11.51 -8.69 -15.38
CA THR A 54 12.08 -7.57 -16.14
C THR A 54 11.30 -7.31 -17.43
N CYS A 55 10.99 -8.36 -18.21
CA CYS A 55 10.24 -8.23 -19.46
C CYS A 55 8.80 -7.77 -19.21
N LEU A 56 8.15 -8.29 -18.16
CA LEU A 56 6.77 -7.93 -17.81
C LEU A 56 6.66 -6.50 -17.31
N LYS A 57 7.62 -6.04 -16.50
CA LYS A 57 7.71 -4.61 -16.13
C LYS A 57 7.86 -3.71 -17.35
N GLN A 58 8.70 -4.09 -18.31
CA GLN A 58 8.83 -3.34 -19.56
C GLN A 58 7.53 -3.36 -20.36
N SER A 59 6.83 -4.50 -20.43
CA SER A 59 5.51 -4.62 -21.06
C SER A 59 4.50 -3.63 -20.47
N LEU A 60 4.49 -3.49 -19.13
CA LEU A 60 3.62 -2.57 -18.40
C LEU A 60 4.04 -1.09 -18.52
N LYS A 61 5.31 -0.80 -18.79
CA LYS A 61 5.76 0.57 -19.14
C LYS A 61 5.13 1.04 -20.45
N PHE A 62 4.99 0.16 -21.44
CA PHE A 62 4.35 0.48 -22.71
C PHE A 62 2.81 0.45 -22.61
N ASN A 63 2.25 -0.51 -21.88
CA ASN A 63 0.81 -0.60 -21.66
C ASN A 63 0.49 -0.97 -20.21
N LYS A 64 0.12 0.04 -19.42
CA LYS A 64 -0.27 -0.13 -18.01
C LYS A 64 -1.55 -0.93 -17.81
N GLU A 65 -2.37 -1.08 -18.86
CA GLU A 65 -3.65 -1.78 -18.85
C GLU A 65 -3.52 -3.25 -19.29
N ASN A 66 -2.31 -3.76 -19.54
CA ASN A 66 -2.10 -5.14 -19.91
C ASN A 66 -2.33 -6.09 -18.72
N ILE A 67 -3.57 -6.57 -18.58
CA ILE A 67 -4.04 -7.44 -17.49
C ILE A 67 -3.25 -8.75 -17.43
N ASP A 68 -2.99 -9.39 -18.58
CA ASP A 68 -2.26 -10.65 -18.65
C ASP A 68 -0.82 -10.49 -18.14
N ALA A 69 -0.17 -9.38 -18.52
CA ALA A 69 1.16 -9.05 -18.03
C ALA A 69 1.20 -8.78 -16.52
N ARG A 70 0.19 -8.11 -15.96
CA ARG A 70 0.07 -7.90 -14.50
C ARG A 70 -0.14 -9.21 -13.74
N ASN A 71 -1.05 -10.05 -14.23
CA ASN A 71 -1.34 -11.34 -13.61
C ASN A 71 -0.10 -12.25 -13.60
N LEU A 72 0.60 -12.34 -14.73
CA LEU A 72 1.84 -13.10 -14.84
C LEU A 72 2.97 -12.50 -14.00
N LEU A 73 3.07 -11.16 -13.92
CA LEU A 73 4.05 -10.49 -13.06
C LEU A 73 3.81 -10.81 -11.59
N GLY A 74 2.56 -10.78 -11.15
CA GLY A 74 2.20 -11.17 -9.79
C GLY A 74 2.54 -12.63 -9.49
N LEU A 75 2.31 -13.55 -10.44
CA LEU A 75 2.73 -14.96 -10.28
C LEU A 75 4.25 -15.11 -10.16
N CYS A 76 5.03 -14.40 -10.98
CA CYS A 76 6.48 -14.43 -10.89
C CYS A 76 6.96 -13.94 -9.51
N TYR A 77 6.37 -12.84 -9.01
CA TYR A 77 6.67 -12.34 -7.67
C TYR A 77 6.30 -13.31 -6.55
N PHE A 78 5.16 -13.97 -6.68
CA PHE A 78 4.74 -14.98 -5.71
C PHE A 78 5.71 -16.17 -5.67
N GLU A 79 6.20 -16.61 -6.83
CA GLU A 79 7.18 -17.69 -6.92
C GLU A 79 8.57 -17.28 -6.40
N THR A 80 9.00 -16.03 -6.55
CA THR A 80 10.26 -15.52 -5.97
C THR A 80 10.15 -15.17 -4.48
N GLY A 81 8.98 -15.35 -3.87
CA GLY A 81 8.72 -15.09 -2.44
C GLY A 81 8.41 -13.63 -2.11
N GLU A 82 8.22 -12.76 -3.11
CA GLU A 82 7.85 -11.34 -2.99
C GLU A 82 6.31 -11.17 -2.99
N VAL A 83 5.66 -11.76 -1.99
CA VAL A 83 4.19 -11.92 -1.97
C VAL A 83 3.43 -10.59 -1.91
N VAL A 84 3.97 -9.57 -1.24
CA VAL A 84 3.33 -8.24 -1.20
C VAL A 84 3.31 -7.60 -2.59
N SER A 85 4.43 -7.67 -3.32
CA SER A 85 4.49 -7.19 -4.70
C SER A 85 3.54 -7.97 -5.62
N ALA A 86 3.39 -9.28 -5.40
CA ALA A 86 2.41 -10.09 -6.11
C ALA A 86 0.97 -9.62 -5.86
N LEU A 87 0.61 -9.40 -4.59
CA LEU A 87 -0.72 -8.94 -4.20
C LEU A 87 -1.03 -7.56 -4.81
N CYS A 88 -0.08 -6.62 -4.80
CA CYS A 88 -0.27 -5.31 -5.41
C CYS A 88 -0.63 -5.41 -6.90
N GLU A 89 0.09 -6.24 -7.68
CA GLU A 89 -0.20 -6.40 -9.10
C GLU A 89 -1.58 -7.03 -9.36
N TRP A 90 -1.98 -8.02 -8.56
CA TRP A 90 -3.29 -8.64 -8.68
C TRP A 90 -4.43 -7.71 -8.26
N VAL A 91 -4.25 -6.90 -7.24
CA VAL A 91 -5.25 -5.89 -6.83
C VAL A 91 -5.44 -4.86 -7.94
N ILE A 92 -4.36 -4.38 -8.56
CA ILE A 92 -4.48 -3.44 -9.68
C ILE A 92 -5.12 -4.13 -10.89
N SER A 93 -4.74 -5.38 -11.18
CA SER A 93 -5.35 -6.18 -12.24
C SER A 93 -6.87 -6.31 -12.03
N LYS A 94 -7.32 -6.61 -10.81
CA LYS A 94 -8.74 -6.67 -10.45
C LYS A 94 -9.45 -5.33 -10.62
N ASN A 95 -8.79 -4.22 -10.28
CA ASN A 95 -9.37 -2.89 -10.48
C ASN A 95 -9.58 -2.58 -11.99
N LEU A 96 -8.67 -3.04 -12.85
CA LEU A 96 -8.79 -2.87 -14.30
C LEU A 96 -9.88 -3.76 -14.93
N MET A 97 -10.11 -4.94 -14.37
CA MET A 97 -11.15 -5.88 -14.81
C MET A 97 -11.80 -6.51 -13.57
N PRO A 98 -12.94 -5.95 -13.10
CA PRO A 98 -13.61 -6.41 -11.89
C PRO A 98 -14.26 -7.78 -12.01
N GLU A 99 -14.72 -8.15 -13.21
CA GLU A 99 -15.42 -9.41 -13.47
C GLU A 99 -14.57 -10.34 -14.34
N GLY A 100 -14.52 -11.64 -13.98
CA GLY A 100 -13.87 -12.67 -14.78
C GLY A 100 -12.34 -12.64 -14.79
N ASN A 101 -11.71 -11.91 -13.85
CA ASN A 101 -10.26 -11.83 -13.78
C ASN A 101 -9.65 -12.97 -12.95
N LEU A 102 -8.57 -13.59 -13.47
CA LEU A 102 -7.81 -14.62 -12.76
C LEU A 102 -7.19 -14.12 -11.45
N ALA A 103 -6.96 -12.81 -11.34
CA ALA A 103 -6.46 -12.16 -10.12
C ALA A 103 -7.32 -12.47 -8.89
N ASP A 104 -8.65 -12.57 -9.04
CA ASP A 104 -9.56 -12.88 -7.94
C ASP A 104 -9.24 -14.21 -7.28
N HIS A 105 -8.97 -15.22 -8.10
CA HIS A 105 -8.60 -16.54 -7.62
C HIS A 105 -7.26 -16.51 -6.87
N TYR A 106 -6.26 -15.77 -7.38
CA TYR A 106 -4.96 -15.64 -6.70
C TYR A 106 -5.07 -14.87 -5.37
N ILE A 107 -5.84 -13.78 -5.33
CA ILE A 107 -6.09 -13.00 -4.11
C ILE A 107 -6.82 -13.86 -3.09
N SER A 108 -7.87 -14.58 -3.50
CA SER A 108 -8.64 -15.46 -2.61
C SER A 108 -7.75 -16.55 -2.00
N GLN A 109 -6.92 -17.22 -2.80
CA GLN A 109 -5.98 -18.23 -2.29
C GLN A 109 -5.02 -17.66 -1.23
N LEU A 110 -4.60 -16.41 -1.41
CA LEU A 110 -3.69 -15.74 -0.49
C LEU A 110 -4.40 -15.30 0.81
N GLN A 111 -5.60 -14.73 0.69
CA GLN A 111 -6.42 -14.26 1.81
C GLN A 111 -6.98 -15.40 2.67
N ASN A 112 -7.23 -16.58 2.07
CA ASN A 112 -7.64 -17.78 2.79
C ASN A 112 -6.62 -18.23 3.84
N ASN A 113 -5.39 -17.70 3.80
CA ASN A 113 -4.35 -17.95 4.77
C ASN A 113 -3.84 -16.64 5.40
N LYS A 114 -4.71 -15.93 6.13
CA LYS A 114 -4.38 -14.67 6.83
C LYS A 114 -3.11 -14.79 7.68
N ASN A 115 -2.97 -15.86 8.45
CA ASN A 115 -1.78 -16.13 9.26
C ASN A 115 -0.49 -16.18 8.41
N ARG A 116 -0.54 -16.71 7.19
CA ARG A 116 0.61 -16.75 6.28
C ARG A 116 0.98 -15.37 5.77
N LEU A 117 0.01 -14.51 5.47
CA LEU A 117 0.25 -13.12 5.06
C LEU A 117 0.96 -12.33 6.17
N ASP A 118 0.51 -12.45 7.41
CA ASP A 118 1.13 -11.77 8.56
C ASP A 118 2.56 -12.25 8.78
N VAL A 119 2.79 -13.56 8.70
CA VAL A 119 4.15 -14.14 8.77
C VAL A 119 5.03 -13.58 7.65
N ILE A 120 4.53 -13.48 6.43
CA ILE A 120 5.31 -12.95 5.31
C ILE A 120 5.62 -11.46 5.51
N ASN A 121 4.66 -10.65 5.94
CA ASN A 121 4.90 -9.23 6.24
C ASN A 121 5.96 -9.06 7.33
N GLN A 122 5.93 -9.88 8.39
CA GLN A 122 6.97 -9.90 9.40
C GLN A 122 8.34 -10.32 8.84
N THR A 123 8.39 -11.26 7.88
CA THR A 123 9.66 -11.62 7.23
C THR A 123 10.27 -10.49 6.41
N ILE A 124 9.45 -9.66 5.76
CA ILE A 124 9.94 -8.50 5.00
C ILE A 124 10.58 -7.47 5.94
N ARG A 125 9.92 -7.17 7.07
CA ARG A 125 10.48 -6.26 8.09
C ARG A 125 11.83 -6.77 8.61
N LYS A 126 11.91 -8.06 8.95
CA LYS A 126 13.17 -8.70 9.39
C LYS A 126 14.24 -8.73 8.31
N TYR A 127 13.86 -8.91 7.04
CA TYR A 127 14.78 -8.85 5.92
C TYR A 127 15.36 -7.44 5.76
N ASN A 128 14.53 -6.40 5.79
CA ASN A 128 14.99 -5.01 5.73
C ASN A 128 15.89 -4.67 6.92
N GLN A 129 15.53 -5.11 8.13
CA GLN A 129 16.38 -4.96 9.32
C GLN A 129 17.73 -5.68 9.17
N SER A 130 17.76 -6.86 8.54
CA SER A 130 19.03 -7.56 8.29
C SER A 130 19.96 -6.81 7.33
N ILE A 131 19.41 -6.08 6.35
CA ILE A 131 20.20 -5.21 5.47
C ILE A 131 20.82 -4.08 6.29
N GLU A 132 20.07 -3.51 7.23
CA GLU A 132 20.57 -2.45 8.10
C GLU A 132 21.69 -2.95 9.02
N TYR A 133 21.55 -4.14 9.61
CA TYR A 133 22.64 -4.78 10.33
C TYR A 133 23.89 -4.99 9.47
N CYS A 134 23.73 -5.38 8.19
CA CYS A 134 24.86 -5.48 7.26
C CYS A 134 25.55 -4.12 7.04
N ARG A 135 24.79 -3.02 6.94
CA ARG A 135 25.33 -1.66 6.75
C ARG A 135 26.09 -1.16 7.98
N GLN A 136 25.60 -1.49 9.16
CA GLN A 136 26.20 -1.15 10.45
C GLN A 136 27.43 -2.02 10.81
N GLY A 137 27.74 -3.03 9.99
CA GLY A 137 28.84 -3.97 10.23
C GLY A 137 28.52 -5.07 11.24
N ASN A 138 27.27 -5.19 11.69
CA ASN A 138 26.80 -6.19 12.66
C ASN A 138 26.39 -7.49 11.94
N GLU A 139 27.35 -8.19 11.35
CA GLU A 139 27.09 -9.35 10.48
C GLU A 139 26.44 -10.54 11.20
N ASP A 140 26.83 -10.82 12.44
CA ASP A 140 26.30 -11.96 13.19
C ASP A 140 24.78 -11.84 13.42
N MET A 141 24.32 -10.63 13.75
CA MET A 141 22.90 -10.32 13.90
C MET A 141 22.16 -10.43 12.56
N ALA A 142 22.77 -9.93 11.47
CA ALA A 142 22.22 -10.07 10.13
C ALA A 142 22.04 -11.55 9.74
N VAL A 143 23.04 -12.40 10.02
CA VAL A 143 23.00 -13.85 9.76
C VAL A 143 21.88 -14.53 10.55
N ILE A 144 21.71 -14.20 11.83
CA ILE A 144 20.64 -14.76 12.67
C ILE A 144 19.26 -14.38 12.12
N GLN A 145 19.05 -13.11 11.80
CA GLN A 145 17.78 -12.64 11.26
C GLN A 145 17.48 -13.26 9.89
N LEU A 146 18.47 -13.32 8.98
CA LEU A 146 18.30 -13.91 7.65
C LEU A 146 17.94 -15.40 7.71
N LYS A 147 18.51 -16.16 8.65
CA LYS A 147 18.11 -17.56 8.87
C LYS A 147 16.64 -17.68 9.29
N LYS A 148 16.15 -16.76 10.14
CA LYS A 148 14.74 -16.69 10.55
C LYS A 148 13.82 -16.28 9.40
N VAL A 149 14.26 -15.35 8.55
CA VAL A 149 13.54 -14.95 7.34
C VAL A 149 13.38 -16.15 6.40
N ILE A 150 14.47 -16.90 6.15
CA ILE A 150 14.45 -18.06 5.26
C ILE A 150 13.59 -19.20 5.80
N SER A 151 13.54 -19.41 7.12
CA SER A 151 12.69 -20.47 7.69
C SER A 151 11.20 -20.14 7.58
N GLN A 152 10.84 -18.86 7.68
CA GLN A 152 9.47 -18.38 7.59
C GLN A 152 9.01 -18.15 6.13
N ASN A 153 9.91 -17.76 5.23
CA ASN A 153 9.66 -17.58 3.80
C ASN A 153 10.76 -18.26 2.95
N PRO A 154 10.65 -19.57 2.68
CA PRO A 154 11.68 -20.34 1.98
C PRO A 154 11.75 -20.09 0.47
N LYS A 155 10.83 -19.31 -0.10
CA LYS A 155 10.88 -18.93 -1.53
C LYS A 155 11.65 -17.63 -1.78
N LEU A 156 11.95 -16.85 -0.73
CA LEU A 156 12.57 -15.53 -0.86
C LEU A 156 14.04 -15.61 -1.32
N VAL A 157 14.24 -15.51 -2.64
CA VAL A 157 15.54 -15.62 -3.30
C VAL A 157 16.56 -14.60 -2.76
N LYS A 158 16.12 -13.35 -2.57
CA LYS A 158 16.95 -12.24 -2.08
C LYS A 158 17.56 -12.49 -0.69
N ALA A 159 16.85 -13.22 0.18
CA ALA A 159 17.35 -13.56 1.51
C ALA A 159 18.47 -14.62 1.44
N TYR A 160 18.34 -15.60 0.54
CA TYR A 160 19.41 -16.57 0.30
C TYR A 160 20.66 -15.91 -0.27
N GLN A 161 20.51 -14.98 -1.22
CA GLN A 161 21.61 -14.24 -1.83
C GLN A 161 22.36 -13.41 -0.80
N LEU A 162 21.65 -12.64 0.04
CA LEU A 162 22.27 -11.81 1.07
C LEU A 162 23.01 -12.66 2.11
N LEU A 163 22.39 -13.75 2.58
CA LEU A 163 23.03 -14.65 3.54
C LEU A 163 24.24 -15.36 2.92
N ALA A 164 24.17 -15.76 1.65
CA ALA A 164 25.29 -16.33 0.93
C ALA A 164 26.43 -15.33 0.77
N LEU A 165 26.13 -14.05 0.49
CA LEU A 165 27.12 -12.99 0.40
C LEU A 165 27.89 -12.81 1.72
N LEU A 166 27.18 -12.81 2.85
CA LEU A 166 27.81 -12.76 4.18
C LEU A 166 28.74 -13.96 4.41
N TYR A 167 28.33 -15.16 4.00
CA TYR A 167 29.20 -16.34 4.09
C TYR A 167 30.39 -16.30 3.12
N ILE A 168 30.24 -15.74 1.93
CA ILE A 168 31.36 -15.53 1.00
C ILE A 168 32.38 -14.57 1.62
N ARG A 169 31.93 -13.47 2.23
CA ARG A 169 32.80 -12.51 2.92
C ARG A 169 33.57 -13.16 4.07
N ASN A 170 32.92 -14.06 4.81
CA ASN A 170 33.53 -14.82 5.91
C ASN A 170 34.27 -16.09 5.46
N GLN A 171 34.51 -16.26 4.15
CA GLN A 171 35.21 -17.41 3.54
C GLN A 171 34.54 -18.78 3.80
N ASP A 172 33.28 -18.77 4.20
CA ASP A 172 32.42 -19.92 4.48
C ASP A 172 31.77 -20.46 3.17
N TYR A 173 32.60 -20.74 2.16
CA TYR A 173 32.16 -21.03 0.78
C TYR A 173 31.21 -22.23 0.66
N GLU A 174 31.36 -23.27 1.49
CA GLU A 174 30.47 -24.43 1.44
C GLU A 174 29.04 -24.11 1.89
N LYS A 175 28.89 -23.28 2.93
CA LYS A 175 27.58 -22.85 3.43
C LYS A 175 26.91 -21.94 2.41
N ALA A 176 27.65 -20.98 1.86
CA ALA A 176 27.18 -20.08 0.80
C ALA A 176 26.67 -20.86 -0.41
N ARG A 177 27.46 -21.83 -0.90
CA ARG A 177 27.11 -22.70 -2.03
C ARG A 177 25.79 -23.45 -1.81
N ARG A 178 25.57 -24.01 -0.60
CA ARG A 178 24.32 -24.73 -0.29
C ARG A 178 23.10 -23.83 -0.33
N LEU A 179 23.23 -22.58 0.11
CA LEU A 179 22.14 -21.60 0.07
C LEU A 179 21.86 -21.15 -1.36
N LEU A 180 22.89 -20.85 -2.16
CA LEU A 180 22.75 -20.45 -3.55
C LEU A 180 22.15 -21.55 -4.42
N LYS A 181 22.42 -22.83 -4.14
CA LYS A 181 21.72 -23.95 -4.80
C LYS A 181 20.23 -23.96 -4.51
N LYS A 182 19.80 -23.56 -3.31
CA LYS A 182 18.38 -23.43 -2.97
C LYS A 182 17.75 -22.23 -3.70
N ALA A 183 18.46 -21.11 -3.77
CA ALA A 183 18.05 -19.94 -4.54
C ALA A 183 17.89 -20.27 -6.04
N ALA A 184 18.89 -20.97 -6.61
CA ALA A 184 18.88 -21.42 -8.00
C ALA A 184 17.76 -22.41 -8.30
N ALA A 185 17.29 -23.19 -7.32
CA ALA A 185 16.14 -24.08 -7.49
C ALA A 185 14.81 -23.32 -7.60
N VAL A 186 14.73 -22.09 -7.08
CA VAL A 186 13.56 -21.23 -7.20
C VAL A 186 13.60 -20.49 -8.54
N ASP A 187 14.72 -19.83 -8.84
CA ASP A 187 14.99 -19.11 -10.08
C ASP A 187 16.33 -19.58 -10.67
N ASN A 188 16.26 -20.27 -11.82
CA ASN A 188 17.42 -20.95 -12.41
C ASN A 188 18.44 -19.97 -13.02
N THR A 189 18.01 -18.78 -13.43
CA THR A 189 18.80 -17.86 -14.26
C THR A 189 19.02 -16.51 -13.61
N ASP A 190 18.75 -16.40 -12.30
CA ASP A 190 19.07 -15.19 -11.56
C ASP A 190 20.57 -14.89 -11.66
N THR A 191 20.88 -13.74 -12.27
CA THR A 191 22.26 -13.35 -12.61
C THR A 191 23.11 -13.17 -11.36
N THR A 192 22.53 -12.72 -10.25
CA THR A 192 23.27 -12.51 -9.00
C THR A 192 23.60 -13.83 -8.30
N THR A 193 22.65 -14.76 -8.25
CA THR A 193 22.86 -16.12 -7.73
C THR A 193 23.93 -16.86 -8.54
N LEU A 194 23.83 -16.81 -9.88
CA LEU A 194 24.81 -17.45 -10.76
C LEU A 194 26.19 -16.83 -10.59
N ARG A 195 26.29 -15.49 -10.52
CA ARG A 195 27.56 -14.79 -10.29
C ARG A 195 28.19 -15.16 -8.94
N TYR A 196 27.40 -15.30 -7.88
CA TYR A 196 27.94 -15.75 -6.59
C TYR A 196 28.39 -17.21 -6.62
N LEU A 197 27.73 -18.07 -7.39
CA LEU A 197 28.19 -19.45 -7.59
C LEU A 197 29.53 -19.50 -8.35
N THR A 198 29.68 -18.70 -9.42
CA THR A 198 30.95 -18.64 -10.18
C THR A 198 32.09 -18.12 -9.31
N GLU A 199 31.86 -17.07 -8.51
CA GLU A 199 32.86 -16.54 -7.56
C GLU A 199 33.33 -17.62 -6.57
N ILE A 200 32.39 -18.40 -6.03
CA ILE A 200 32.70 -19.52 -5.14
C ILE A 200 33.46 -20.64 -5.86
N GLU A 201 33.16 -20.90 -7.14
CA GLU A 201 33.88 -21.90 -7.94
C GLU A 201 35.32 -21.49 -8.19
N GLU A 202 35.55 -20.22 -8.55
CA GLU A 202 36.89 -19.64 -8.76
C GLU A 202 37.70 -19.68 -7.46
N ALA A 203 37.10 -19.32 -6.32
CA ALA A 203 37.77 -19.34 -5.02
C ALA A 203 38.11 -20.76 -4.51
N THR A 204 37.33 -21.78 -4.90
CA THR A 204 37.49 -23.15 -4.36
C THR A 204 38.04 -24.18 -5.35
N GLY A 205 38.09 -23.85 -6.65
CA GLY A 205 38.45 -24.76 -7.74
C GLY A 205 37.47 -25.93 -7.95
N LYS A 206 36.30 -25.91 -7.30
CA LYS A 206 35.31 -27.01 -7.34
C LYS A 206 34.03 -26.56 -8.04
N ALA A 207 33.79 -27.07 -9.25
CA ALA A 207 32.57 -26.83 -10.00
C ALA A 207 31.30 -27.18 -9.19
N THR A 208 30.27 -26.35 -9.28
CA THR A 208 28.98 -26.56 -8.63
C THR A 208 28.01 -27.24 -9.56
N THR A 209 27.65 -28.49 -9.24
CA THR A 209 26.57 -29.16 -9.97
C THR A 209 25.23 -28.68 -9.44
N LEU A 210 24.45 -27.99 -10.29
CA LEU A 210 23.08 -27.55 -10.00
C LEU A 210 22.04 -28.66 -10.25
N THR A 211 22.37 -29.64 -11.08
CA THR A 211 21.48 -30.78 -11.34
C THR A 211 21.55 -31.79 -10.20
N ALA A 212 20.37 -32.21 -9.72
CA ALA A 212 20.25 -33.33 -8.81
C ALA A 212 20.65 -34.60 -9.58
N ARG A 213 21.93 -34.99 -9.49
CA ARG A 213 22.35 -36.33 -9.92
C ARG A 213 21.59 -37.31 -9.04
N LYS A 214 20.49 -37.88 -9.56
CA LYS A 214 19.85 -39.07 -8.99
C LYS A 214 21.00 -40.06 -8.78
N ARG A 215 21.41 -40.28 -7.54
CA ARG A 215 22.24 -41.44 -7.21
C ARG A 215 21.37 -42.65 -7.51
N ARG A 216 21.44 -43.13 -8.75
CA ARG A 216 21.13 -44.51 -9.06
C ARG A 216 22.09 -45.29 -8.17
N ARG A 217 21.55 -45.89 -7.13
CA ARG A 217 22.29 -46.76 -6.21
C ARG A 217 22.62 -48.00 -7.04
N GLU A 218 23.70 -47.92 -7.82
CA GLU A 218 24.33 -49.11 -8.37
C GLU A 218 24.90 -49.85 -7.17
N THR A 219 24.15 -50.86 -6.75
CA THR A 219 24.67 -51.96 -5.95
C THR A 219 25.93 -52.47 -6.66
N PRO A 220 27.08 -52.58 -5.98
CA PRO A 220 28.22 -53.27 -6.57
C PRO A 220 27.76 -54.71 -6.84
N GLU A 221 27.84 -55.16 -8.09
CA GLU A 221 27.78 -56.59 -8.38
C GLU A 221 28.90 -57.30 -7.60
N PRO A 222 28.63 -58.46 -6.99
CA PRO A 222 29.69 -59.23 -6.38
C PRO A 222 30.60 -59.77 -7.48
N GLU A 223 31.88 -59.40 -7.43
CA GLU A 223 32.95 -60.08 -8.14
C GLU A 223 32.93 -61.57 -7.76
N GLU A 224 32.56 -62.43 -8.71
CA GLU A 224 32.86 -63.86 -8.62
C GLU A 224 34.37 -64.06 -8.70
N ARG A 225 35.04 -64.08 -7.55
CA ARG A 225 36.36 -64.69 -7.43
C ARG A 225 36.21 -66.19 -7.35
N GLY A 226 36.46 -66.83 -8.49
CA GLY A 226 36.57 -68.28 -8.63
C GLY A 226 37.55 -68.90 -7.63
N GLY A 227 37.13 -70.03 -7.06
CA GLY A 227 37.86 -70.78 -6.04
C GLY A 227 39.05 -71.60 -6.56
N THR A 228 40.07 -71.64 -5.71
CA THR A 228 40.90 -72.80 -5.31
C THR A 228 41.48 -73.76 -6.35
N LEU A 229 42.81 -73.91 -6.30
CA LEU A 229 43.50 -75.20 -6.29
C LEU A 229 44.77 -75.09 -5.44
N ARG A 230 44.81 -75.74 -4.26
CA ARG A 230 45.94 -76.60 -3.84
C ARG A 230 45.68 -77.33 -2.52
N TYR A 231 46.11 -78.59 -2.53
CA TYR A 231 45.97 -79.61 -1.50
C TYR A 231 47.09 -79.54 -0.44
N VAL A 232 46.68 -79.66 0.82
CA VAL A 232 47.04 -80.67 1.85
C VAL A 232 48.45 -80.76 2.50
N SER A 233 48.37 -80.89 3.83
CA SER A 233 49.22 -81.57 4.84
C SER A 233 50.64 -81.09 5.16
N GLY A 234 50.83 -80.79 6.45
CA GLY A 234 51.44 -81.78 7.35
C GLY A 234 52.70 -81.34 8.11
N ASN A 235 52.65 -81.54 9.44
CA ASN A 235 53.78 -81.60 10.40
C ASN A 235 54.39 -80.20 10.75
N GLU A 236 54.89 -79.85 11.94
CA GLU A 236 55.57 -80.59 13.00
C GLU A 236 55.55 -79.78 14.33
N THR A 237 55.58 -80.50 15.45
CA THR A 237 55.69 -80.02 16.84
C THR A 237 57.12 -79.61 17.24
N ILE A 238 57.31 -78.51 17.98
CA ILE A 238 58.53 -78.31 18.81
C ILE A 238 58.16 -77.67 20.16
N ILE A 239 58.40 -78.44 21.22
CA ILE A 239 58.49 -78.00 22.62
C ILE A 239 59.99 -77.86 22.92
N GLN A 240 60.42 -76.75 23.56
CA GLN A 240 61.72 -76.66 24.24
C GLN A 240 61.54 -76.19 25.69
N PRO A 241 62.20 -76.83 26.67
CA PRO A 241 62.08 -76.52 28.10
C PRO A 241 63.07 -75.45 28.56
N THR A 242 62.74 -74.85 29.71
CA THR A 242 63.51 -73.83 30.45
C THR A 242 64.72 -74.40 31.18
N THR A 243 65.84 -73.68 31.20
CA THR A 243 66.87 -73.81 32.26
C THR A 243 66.99 -72.51 33.05
N PHE A 244 66.70 -72.63 34.35
CA PHE A 244 66.94 -71.67 35.43
C PHE A 244 68.40 -71.21 35.49
N ARG A 245 68.63 -69.91 35.76
CA ARG A 245 69.81 -69.44 36.49
C ARG A 245 69.57 -68.10 37.21
N ASP A 246 69.64 -68.20 38.54
CA ASP A 246 69.97 -67.25 39.61
C ASP A 246 69.59 -65.76 39.59
N SER A 247 68.92 -65.41 40.69
CA SER A 247 68.65 -64.09 41.27
C SER A 247 69.92 -63.32 41.66
N SER A 248 70.09 -62.09 41.17
CA SER A 248 70.52 -60.89 41.93
C SER A 248 70.77 -59.67 41.01
N THR A 249 69.73 -59.21 40.30
CA THR A 249 69.77 -57.93 39.55
C THR A 249 68.63 -57.00 39.91
N VAL A 250 67.53 -57.53 40.45
CA VAL A 250 66.30 -56.77 40.74
C VAL A 250 66.49 -55.77 41.89
N ALA A 251 67.28 -56.10 42.91
CA ALA A 251 67.49 -55.22 44.07
C ALA A 251 68.22 -53.91 43.69
N THR A 252 69.16 -53.96 42.75
CA THR A 252 69.91 -52.79 42.27
C THR A 252 69.05 -51.89 41.38
N PHE A 253 68.18 -52.48 40.54
CA PHE A 253 67.25 -51.72 39.70
C PHE A 253 66.18 -50.97 40.51
N ILE A 254 65.69 -51.57 41.60
CA ILE A 254 64.69 -50.92 42.46
C ILE A 254 65.24 -49.63 43.09
N ASN A 255 66.48 -49.65 43.58
CA ASN A 255 67.10 -48.47 44.21
C ASN A 255 67.36 -47.32 43.23
N ILE A 256 67.74 -47.63 41.99
CA ILE A 256 67.94 -46.61 40.93
C ILE A 256 66.60 -46.02 40.48
N ALA A 257 65.56 -46.85 40.33
CA ALA A 257 64.23 -46.39 39.97
C ALA A 257 63.62 -45.46 41.03
N LEU A 258 63.85 -45.76 42.31
CA LEU A 258 63.37 -44.93 43.41
C LEU A 258 64.06 -43.55 43.44
N GLY A 259 65.36 -43.50 43.12
CA GLY A 259 66.12 -42.25 43.02
C GLY A 259 65.66 -41.35 41.86
N ILE A 260 65.33 -41.93 40.71
CA ILE A 260 64.82 -41.18 39.54
C ILE A 260 63.41 -40.63 39.82
N LEU A 261 62.55 -41.39 40.49
CA LEU A 261 61.20 -40.94 40.86
C LEU A 261 61.25 -39.76 41.85
N LEU A 262 62.14 -39.82 42.84
CA LEU A 262 62.36 -38.71 43.78
C LEU A 262 62.92 -37.46 43.08
N GLY A 263 63.87 -37.63 42.15
CA GLY A 263 64.40 -36.52 41.34
C GLY A 263 63.32 -35.86 40.47
N GLY A 264 62.47 -36.65 39.83
CA GLY A 264 61.36 -36.14 39.00
C GLY A 264 60.31 -35.37 39.81
N ALA A 265 60.00 -35.83 41.03
CA ALA A 265 59.04 -35.16 41.91
C ALA A 265 59.53 -33.78 42.37
N ILE A 266 60.83 -33.61 42.63
CA ILE A 266 61.42 -32.32 43.04
C ILE A 266 61.39 -31.31 41.87
N VAL A 267 61.74 -31.75 40.66
CA VAL A 267 61.68 -30.89 39.45
C VAL A 267 60.24 -30.47 39.15
N TRP A 268 59.29 -31.39 39.26
CA TRP A 268 57.87 -31.10 39.07
C TRP A 268 57.35 -30.10 40.12
N PHE A 269 57.71 -30.27 41.39
CA PHE A 269 57.28 -29.39 42.48
C PHE A 269 57.87 -27.98 42.38
N MET A 270 59.05 -27.80 41.75
CA MET A 270 59.63 -26.46 41.53
C MET A 270 59.20 -25.81 40.21
N ALA A 271 59.04 -26.57 39.13
CA ALA A 271 58.70 -26.01 37.82
C ALA A 271 57.22 -25.62 37.70
N VAL A 272 56.31 -26.37 38.33
CA VAL A 272 54.86 -26.14 38.20
C VAL A 272 54.38 -24.85 38.89
N PRO A 273 54.79 -24.48 40.12
CA PRO A 273 54.35 -23.23 40.73
C PRO A 273 54.88 -21.99 39.98
N ALA A 274 56.11 -22.03 39.48
CA ALA A 274 56.72 -20.91 38.74
C ALA A 274 56.06 -20.67 37.37
N SER A 275 55.60 -21.72 36.70
CA SER A 275 54.90 -21.62 35.41
C SER A 275 53.42 -21.20 35.53
N ARG A 276 52.80 -21.31 36.71
CA ARG A 276 51.37 -20.94 36.89
C ARG A 276 51.15 -19.46 37.19
N GLN A 277 52.13 -18.75 37.76
CA GLN A 277 52.02 -17.31 38.03
C GLN A 277 51.96 -16.44 36.77
N SER A 278 52.68 -16.81 35.69
CA SER A 278 52.64 -16.08 34.41
C SER A 278 51.35 -16.30 33.61
N ILE A 279 50.66 -17.42 33.84
CA ILE A 279 49.39 -17.76 33.18
C ILE A 279 48.20 -17.05 33.86
N GLN A 280 48.26 -16.80 35.17
CA GLN A 280 47.19 -16.09 35.90
C GLN A 280 47.18 -14.58 35.66
N ALA A 281 48.34 -13.97 35.40
CA ALA A 281 48.43 -12.56 35.05
C ALA A 281 47.78 -12.24 33.68
N SER A 282 47.92 -13.14 32.71
CA SER A 282 47.31 -13.01 31.37
C SER A 282 45.81 -13.36 31.35
N ALA A 283 45.36 -14.29 32.19
CA ALA A 283 43.94 -14.60 32.36
C ALA A 283 43.15 -13.45 33.00
N ASN A 284 43.71 -12.77 34.02
CA ASN A 284 43.05 -11.63 34.65
C ASN A 284 42.93 -10.42 33.71
N GLN A 285 43.93 -10.19 32.85
CA GLN A 285 43.88 -9.11 31.86
C GLN A 285 42.83 -9.38 30.77
N GLN A 286 42.68 -10.64 30.34
CA GLN A 286 41.62 -11.05 29.40
C GLN A 286 40.22 -10.97 30.00
N VAL A 287 40.05 -11.20 31.31
CA VAL A 287 38.76 -11.05 32.00
C VAL A 287 38.39 -9.58 32.18
N THR A 288 39.35 -8.69 32.45
CA THR A 288 39.08 -7.24 32.50
C THR A 288 38.76 -6.66 31.13
N ASP A 289 39.46 -7.09 30.07
CA ASP A 289 39.16 -6.67 28.69
C ASP A 289 37.84 -7.26 28.18
N ALA A 290 37.52 -8.50 28.57
CA ALA A 290 36.21 -9.08 28.28
C ALA A 290 35.10 -8.36 29.04
N ASN A 291 35.31 -7.93 30.29
CA ASN A 291 34.32 -7.19 31.06
C ASN A 291 34.10 -5.75 30.57
N THR A 292 35.16 -5.04 30.17
CA THR A 292 35.03 -3.71 29.54
C THR A 292 34.36 -3.82 28.17
N LYS A 293 34.69 -4.86 27.40
CA LYS A 293 34.04 -5.15 26.13
C LYS A 293 32.57 -5.56 26.32
N LEU A 294 32.26 -6.39 27.31
CA LEU A 294 30.90 -6.78 27.65
C LEU A 294 30.07 -5.56 28.09
N ALA A 295 30.63 -4.67 28.90
CA ALA A 295 29.98 -3.42 29.29
C ALA A 295 29.74 -2.49 28.08
N SER A 296 30.70 -2.41 27.15
CA SER A 296 30.53 -1.63 25.92
C SER A 296 29.49 -2.24 24.96
N GLU A 297 29.43 -3.57 24.88
CA GLU A 297 28.40 -4.28 24.10
C GLU A 297 27.03 -4.15 24.77
N GLN A 298 26.97 -4.10 26.10
CA GLN A 298 25.72 -3.94 26.85
C GLN A 298 25.17 -2.52 26.74
N ALA A 299 26.04 -1.51 26.76
CA ALA A 299 25.68 -0.12 26.41
C ALA A 299 25.21 -0.02 24.95
N ARG A 300 25.87 -0.73 24.02
CA ARG A 300 25.47 -0.75 22.61
C ARG A 300 24.16 -1.50 22.37
N LEU A 301 23.86 -2.53 23.17
CA LEU A 301 22.57 -3.22 23.17
C LEU A 301 21.46 -2.34 23.74
N GLN A 302 21.77 -1.51 24.74
CA GLN A 302 20.84 -0.51 25.27
C GLN A 302 20.54 0.55 24.21
N ASP A 303 21.56 1.14 23.58
CA ASP A 303 21.39 2.08 22.46
C ASP A 303 20.58 1.47 21.31
N LEU A 304 20.85 0.21 20.95
CA LEU A 304 20.07 -0.50 19.92
C LEU A 304 18.63 -0.76 20.34
N GLN A 305 18.37 -0.98 21.62
CA GLN A 305 17.02 -1.17 22.14
C GLN A 305 16.26 0.17 22.12
N ASP A 306 16.91 1.26 22.52
CA ASP A 306 16.36 2.62 22.48
C ASP A 306 16.08 3.05 21.02
N ASP A 307 16.95 2.69 20.08
CA ASP A 307 16.70 2.87 18.64
C ASP A 307 15.51 2.03 18.15
N ILE A 308 15.40 0.76 18.57
CA ILE A 308 14.27 -0.11 18.21
C ILE A 308 12.95 0.46 18.73
N ASP A 309 12.94 0.95 19.96
CA ASP A 309 11.75 1.54 20.58
C ASP A 309 11.41 2.86 19.88
N SER A 310 12.42 3.68 19.54
CA SER A 310 12.22 4.89 18.72
C SER A 310 11.65 4.60 17.33
N TYR A 311 12.12 3.54 16.66
CA TYR A 311 11.59 3.14 15.35
C TYR A 311 10.19 2.50 15.46
N ALA A 312 9.88 1.81 16.55
CA ALA A 312 8.54 1.32 16.83
C ALA A 312 7.56 2.48 17.01
N ASP A 313 7.95 3.48 17.81
CA ASP A 313 7.17 4.70 18.02
C ASP A 313 6.96 5.49 16.72
N GLN A 314 8.01 5.63 15.89
CA GLN A 314 7.89 6.28 14.57
C GLN A 314 6.98 5.49 13.62
N ALA A 315 7.04 4.15 13.65
CA ALA A 315 6.17 3.32 12.82
C ALA A 315 4.71 3.40 13.29
N ASP A 316 4.47 3.46 14.60
CA ASP A 316 3.13 3.62 15.17
C ASP A 316 2.57 5.00 14.88
N GLN A 317 3.39 6.06 14.97
CA GLN A 317 3.00 7.40 14.52
C GLN A 317 2.67 7.44 13.03
N ALA A 318 3.51 6.85 12.18
CA ALA A 318 3.25 6.79 10.73
C ALA A 318 1.99 5.96 10.39
N ASN A 319 1.71 4.89 11.15
CA ASN A 319 0.46 4.14 10.99
C ASN A 319 -0.76 4.97 11.44
N LEU A 320 -0.65 5.70 12.53
CA LEU A 320 -1.70 6.60 13.02
C LEU A 320 -1.99 7.72 12.01
N GLU A 321 -0.94 8.34 11.45
CA GLU A 321 -1.07 9.35 10.40
C GLU A 321 -1.70 8.77 9.13
N ARG A 322 -1.31 7.55 8.74
CA ARG A 322 -1.92 6.84 7.61
C ARG A 322 -3.39 6.55 7.86
N ASP A 323 -3.75 6.05 9.05
CA ASP A 323 -5.12 5.69 9.39
C ASP A 323 -6.00 6.94 9.49
N ASN A 324 -5.47 8.05 10.02
CA ASN A 324 -6.13 9.36 10.00
C ASN A 324 -6.30 9.88 8.57
N ALA A 325 -5.31 9.69 7.68
CA ALA A 325 -5.42 10.08 6.28
C ALA A 325 -6.45 9.23 5.50
N LEU A 326 -6.58 7.93 5.83
CA LEU A 326 -7.62 7.07 5.26
C LEU A 326 -9.01 7.46 5.75
N ALA A 327 -9.18 7.70 7.05
CA ALA A 327 -10.44 8.17 7.60
C ALA A 327 -10.89 9.52 6.99
N ARG A 328 -9.93 10.41 6.72
CA ARG A 328 -10.20 11.64 5.94
C ARG A 328 -10.56 11.32 4.49
N ALA A 329 -9.89 10.39 3.83
CA ALA A 329 -10.26 10.05 2.45
C ALA A 329 -11.70 9.51 2.35
N ASP A 330 -12.12 8.70 3.33
CA ASP A 330 -13.49 8.18 3.41
C ASP A 330 -14.52 9.31 3.63
N SER A 331 -14.25 10.26 4.55
CA SER A 331 -15.16 11.39 4.78
C SER A 331 -15.33 12.29 3.55
N TYR A 332 -14.30 12.40 2.69
CA TYR A 332 -14.38 13.18 1.45
C TYR A 332 -15.23 12.47 0.38
N ASP A 333 -15.18 11.14 0.30
CA ASP A 333 -16.04 10.35 -0.59
C ASP A 333 -17.52 10.47 -0.16
N GLU A 334 -17.77 10.41 1.14
CA GLU A 334 -19.11 10.61 1.71
C GLU A 334 -19.66 12.02 1.44
N LEU A 335 -18.82 13.07 1.59
CA LEU A 335 -19.19 14.44 1.25
C LEU A 335 -19.53 14.61 -0.24
N MET A 336 -18.82 13.91 -1.13
CA MET A 336 -19.15 13.86 -2.55
C MET A 336 -20.48 13.13 -2.82
N GLY A 337 -20.79 12.11 -2.02
CA GLY A 337 -22.09 11.45 -2.01
C GLY A 337 -23.24 12.39 -1.66
N VAL A 338 -23.07 13.23 -0.63
CA VAL A 338 -24.03 14.29 -0.27
C VAL A 338 -24.23 15.26 -1.43
N ALA A 339 -23.14 15.71 -2.07
CA ALA A 339 -23.20 16.60 -3.22
C ALA A 339 -23.98 15.97 -4.39
N ALA A 340 -23.75 14.67 -4.66
CA ALA A 340 -24.46 13.95 -5.71
C ALA A 340 -25.97 13.85 -5.43
N LEU A 341 -26.36 13.56 -4.18
CA LEU A 341 -27.76 13.52 -3.77
C LEU A 341 -28.43 14.88 -3.91
N TYR A 342 -27.75 15.94 -3.46
CA TYR A 342 -28.23 17.33 -3.61
C TYR A 342 -28.47 17.70 -5.08
N VAL A 343 -27.49 17.42 -5.95
CA VAL A 343 -27.60 17.69 -7.40
C VAL A 343 -28.70 16.85 -8.07
N SER A 344 -28.92 15.62 -7.61
CA SER A 344 -29.99 14.75 -8.12
C SER A 344 -31.40 15.18 -7.71
N GLY A 345 -31.52 16.14 -6.78
CA GLY A 345 -32.78 16.64 -6.25
C GLY A 345 -33.31 15.89 -5.02
N ASP A 346 -32.59 14.89 -4.52
CA ASP A 346 -32.95 14.18 -3.29
C ASP A 346 -32.42 14.92 -2.05
N GLN A 347 -33.15 15.96 -1.66
CA GLN A 347 -32.80 16.83 -0.53
C GLN A 347 -32.87 16.11 0.82
N ASN A 348 -33.81 15.17 0.97
CA ASN A 348 -33.94 14.38 2.20
C ASN A 348 -32.79 13.38 2.32
N GLY A 349 -32.46 12.66 1.24
CA GLY A 349 -31.29 11.78 1.23
C GLY A 349 -29.99 12.53 1.46
N ALA A 350 -29.84 13.73 0.88
CA ALA A 350 -28.68 14.58 1.11
C ALA A 350 -28.56 15.01 2.58
N ALA A 351 -29.68 15.37 3.22
CA ALA A 351 -29.69 15.74 4.64
C ALA A 351 -29.36 14.56 5.57
N ASP A 352 -29.90 13.37 5.29
CA ASP A 352 -29.60 12.16 6.06
C ASP A 352 -28.12 11.77 5.95
N ALA A 353 -27.55 11.83 4.74
CA ALA A 353 -26.15 11.55 4.51
C ALA A 353 -25.24 12.62 5.16
N LEU A 354 -25.65 13.89 5.13
CA LEU A 354 -24.93 14.98 5.77
C LEU A 354 -24.92 14.86 7.30
N ALA A 355 -26.01 14.37 7.91
CA ALA A 355 -26.08 14.16 9.36
C ALA A 355 -25.09 13.10 9.87
N GLY A 356 -24.62 12.21 9.00
CA GLY A 356 -23.57 11.23 9.30
C GLY A 356 -22.16 11.81 9.34
N LEU A 357 -21.97 13.03 8.81
CA LEU A 357 -20.67 13.67 8.66
C LEU A 357 -20.37 14.60 9.84
N ARG A 358 -19.08 14.70 10.21
CA ARG A 358 -18.62 15.64 11.24
C ARG A 358 -17.83 16.76 10.60
N GLU A 359 -18.17 18.00 10.96
CA GLU A 359 -17.48 19.20 10.46
C GLU A 359 -15.96 19.16 10.73
N ASP A 360 -15.55 18.63 11.89
CA ASP A 360 -14.15 18.55 12.31
C ASP A 360 -13.28 17.62 11.43
N ASP A 361 -13.91 16.77 10.61
CA ASP A 361 -13.21 15.84 9.72
C ASP A 361 -12.75 16.51 8.42
N PHE A 362 -13.15 17.78 8.18
CA PHE A 362 -12.86 18.52 6.97
C PHE A 362 -11.98 19.76 7.21
N ASP A 363 -11.06 20.01 6.28
CA ASP A 363 -10.26 21.24 6.23
C ASP A 363 -10.28 21.89 4.84
N GLY A 364 -9.82 23.15 4.77
CA GLY A 364 -9.69 23.91 3.53
C GLY A 364 -10.95 23.93 2.67
N ASN A 365 -10.80 23.50 1.41
CA ASN A 365 -11.88 23.51 0.42
C ASN A 365 -12.99 22.48 0.74
N ALA A 366 -12.66 21.37 1.40
CA ALA A 366 -13.67 20.36 1.77
C ALA A 366 -14.59 20.88 2.87
N LYS A 367 -14.03 21.63 3.83
CA LYS A 367 -14.82 22.30 4.86
C LYS A 367 -15.77 23.34 4.25
N ALA A 368 -15.27 24.17 3.34
CA ALA A 368 -16.10 25.13 2.62
C ALA A 368 -17.23 24.46 1.81
N LEU A 369 -16.95 23.30 1.21
CA LEU A 369 -17.95 22.51 0.50
C LEU A 369 -19.00 21.92 1.44
N TYR A 370 -18.59 21.37 2.59
CA TYR A 370 -19.49 20.86 3.62
C TYR A 370 -20.41 21.96 4.17
N GLU A 371 -19.87 23.10 4.55
CA GLU A 371 -20.65 24.25 5.04
C GLU A 371 -21.64 24.75 3.97
N GLY A 372 -21.18 24.85 2.72
CA GLY A 372 -22.01 25.27 1.59
C GLY A 372 -23.15 24.29 1.29
N LEU A 373 -22.86 22.98 1.26
CA LEU A 373 -23.88 21.96 1.05
C LEU A 373 -24.87 21.90 2.22
N SER A 374 -24.38 22.03 3.46
CA SER A 374 -25.23 22.05 4.66
C SER A 374 -26.22 23.20 4.64
N GLY A 375 -25.76 24.42 4.33
CA GLY A 375 -26.65 25.57 4.18
C GLY A 375 -27.63 25.41 3.01
N ALA A 376 -27.18 24.87 1.88
CA ALA A 376 -28.01 24.70 0.68
C ALA A 376 -29.10 23.63 0.86
N VAL A 377 -28.76 22.47 1.44
CA VAL A 377 -29.70 21.40 1.78
C VAL A 377 -30.73 21.91 2.78
N SER A 378 -30.30 22.57 3.86
CA SER A 378 -31.18 23.12 4.88
C SER A 378 -32.16 24.16 4.30
N SER A 379 -31.66 25.06 3.44
CA SER A 379 -32.48 26.05 2.75
C SER A 379 -33.51 25.42 1.80
N SER A 380 -33.11 24.35 1.10
CA SER A 380 -34.00 23.64 0.18
C SER A 380 -35.11 22.90 0.93
N LEU A 381 -34.76 22.20 2.02
CA LEU A 381 -35.71 21.53 2.90
C LEU A 381 -36.68 22.53 3.54
N PHE A 382 -36.17 23.67 4.03
CA PHE A 382 -37.01 24.74 4.54
C PHE A 382 -38.08 25.14 3.52
N ALA A 383 -37.69 25.44 2.28
CA ALA A 383 -38.62 25.85 1.24
C ALA A 383 -39.66 24.76 0.91
N GLN A 384 -39.22 23.49 0.88
CA GLN A 384 -40.10 22.35 0.64
C GLN A 384 -41.16 22.19 1.74
N TYR A 385 -40.72 22.18 3.00
CA TYR A 385 -41.61 22.04 4.15
C TYR A 385 -42.53 23.24 4.34
N TYR A 386 -42.01 24.46 4.14
CA TYR A 386 -42.80 25.68 4.21
C TYR A 386 -43.92 25.70 3.16
N THR A 387 -43.61 25.32 1.92
CA THR A 387 -44.60 25.26 0.83
C THR A 387 -45.66 24.20 1.11
N ALA A 388 -45.25 23.02 1.57
CA ALA A 388 -46.18 21.94 1.93
C ALA A 388 -47.11 22.36 3.09
N GLY A 389 -46.53 22.97 4.12
CA GLY A 389 -47.25 23.39 5.32
C GLY A 389 -48.23 24.54 5.08
N THR A 390 -47.85 25.56 4.32
CA THR A 390 -48.75 26.66 3.93
C THR A 390 -49.86 26.18 2.99
N THR A 391 -49.57 25.26 2.07
CA THR A 391 -50.59 24.64 1.21
C THR A 391 -51.63 23.88 2.03
N ALA A 392 -51.18 23.10 3.02
CA ALA A 392 -52.08 22.38 3.93
C ALA A 392 -52.91 23.35 4.81
N TYR A 393 -52.29 24.44 5.27
CA TYR A 393 -52.96 25.47 6.06
C TYR A 393 -54.11 26.12 5.28
N VAL A 394 -53.86 26.51 4.03
CA VAL A 394 -54.89 27.10 3.15
C VAL A 394 -56.00 26.08 2.82
N ALA A 395 -55.66 24.80 2.73
CA ALA A 395 -56.63 23.72 2.56
C ALA A 395 -57.46 23.41 3.83
N GLY A 396 -57.13 24.03 4.97
CA GLY A 396 -57.79 23.78 6.26
C GLY A 396 -57.33 22.49 6.96
N ASP A 397 -56.31 21.81 6.45
CA ASP A 397 -55.68 20.66 7.12
C ASP A 397 -54.61 21.14 8.11
N TYR A 398 -55.07 21.62 9.25
CA TYR A 398 -54.19 22.17 10.29
C TYR A 398 -53.28 21.11 10.94
N ALA A 399 -53.62 19.82 10.86
CA ALA A 399 -52.78 18.75 11.38
C ALA A 399 -51.54 18.52 10.50
N THR A 400 -51.71 18.49 9.18
CA THR A 400 -50.58 18.40 8.26
C THR A 400 -49.80 19.72 8.22
N ALA A 401 -50.50 20.86 8.30
CA ALA A 401 -49.86 22.17 8.34
C ALA A 401 -48.92 22.34 9.53
N THR A 402 -49.35 21.96 10.75
CA THR A 402 -48.49 22.01 11.94
C THR A 402 -47.26 21.14 11.78
N GLN A 403 -47.40 19.90 11.31
CA GLN A 403 -46.26 19.00 11.12
C GLN A 403 -45.22 19.56 10.14
N GLN A 404 -45.66 20.03 8.97
CA GLN A 404 -44.75 20.49 7.92
C GLN A 404 -44.14 21.85 8.26
N LEU A 405 -44.90 22.79 8.84
CA LEU A 405 -44.37 24.09 9.26
C LEU A 405 -43.39 23.95 10.44
N GLN A 406 -43.61 22.99 11.33
CA GLN A 406 -42.67 22.65 12.40
C GLN A 406 -41.33 22.18 11.82
N LEU A 407 -41.36 21.26 10.84
CA LEU A 407 -40.15 20.81 10.13
C LEU A 407 -39.45 21.94 9.39
N ALA A 408 -40.22 22.88 8.82
CA ALA A 408 -39.64 24.08 8.19
C ALA A 408 -38.88 24.93 9.22
N VAL A 409 -39.51 25.28 10.34
CA VAL A 409 -38.88 26.08 11.41
C VAL A 409 -37.63 25.39 11.99
N GLU A 410 -37.64 24.06 12.07
CA GLU A 410 -36.50 23.27 12.56
C GLU A 410 -35.35 23.20 11.55
N SER A 411 -35.65 23.24 10.25
CA SER A 411 -34.67 23.13 9.15
C SER A 411 -34.06 24.48 8.74
N ASP A 412 -34.54 25.61 9.27
CA ASP A 412 -33.98 26.93 8.93
C ASP A 412 -32.61 27.14 9.62
N PRO A 413 -31.53 27.35 8.84
CA PRO A 413 -30.19 27.55 9.40
C PRO A 413 -29.98 28.94 10.02
N GLU A 414 -30.73 29.96 9.59
CA GLU A 414 -30.49 31.36 9.96
C GLU A 414 -31.49 31.88 10.98
N LYS A 415 -32.70 31.31 11.06
CA LYS A 415 -33.79 31.63 12.02
C LYS A 415 -34.07 33.12 12.18
N THR A 416 -33.76 33.90 11.16
CA THR A 416 -33.82 35.38 11.19
C THR A 416 -34.44 35.96 9.93
N ASN A 417 -34.69 35.13 8.92
CA ASN A 417 -35.23 35.54 7.64
C ASN A 417 -36.73 35.82 7.69
N ALA A 418 -37.22 36.67 6.79
CA ALA A 418 -38.65 36.98 6.70
C ALA A 418 -39.53 35.73 6.54
N SER A 419 -39.07 34.76 5.74
CA SER A 419 -39.76 33.48 5.54
C SER A 419 -39.83 32.62 6.79
N TYR A 420 -38.84 32.71 7.69
CA TYR A 420 -38.87 32.04 9.00
C TYR A 420 -39.96 32.63 9.90
N VAL A 421 -40.07 33.96 9.92
CA VAL A 421 -41.14 34.66 10.66
C VAL A 421 -42.51 34.31 10.09
N ASP A 422 -42.64 34.20 8.76
CA ASP A 422 -43.86 33.73 8.11
C ASP A 422 -44.19 32.28 8.49
N ALA A 423 -43.20 31.38 8.50
CA ALA A 423 -43.39 29.99 8.91
C ALA A 423 -43.90 29.89 10.36
N LEU A 424 -43.30 30.65 11.29
CA LEU A 424 -43.77 30.75 12.68
C LEU A 424 -45.19 31.32 12.76
N PHE A 425 -45.50 32.33 11.95
CA PHE A 425 -46.82 32.94 11.92
C PHE A 425 -47.89 31.92 11.51
N TYR A 426 -47.69 31.23 10.39
CA TYR A 426 -48.61 30.18 9.95
C TYR A 426 -48.66 29.01 10.93
N LEU A 427 -47.55 28.64 11.56
CA LEU A 427 -47.49 27.55 12.56
C LEU A 427 -48.31 27.91 13.81
N GLY A 428 -48.15 29.13 14.34
CA GLY A 428 -48.90 29.60 15.50
C GLY A 428 -50.41 29.62 15.25
N PHE A 429 -50.83 30.09 14.08
CA PHE A 429 -52.25 30.03 13.69
C PHE A 429 -52.72 28.61 13.38
N ALA A 430 -51.87 27.71 12.86
CA ALA A 430 -52.24 26.32 12.66
C ALA A 430 -52.54 25.62 14.00
N TYR A 431 -51.70 25.84 15.02
CA TYR A 431 -51.96 25.35 16.38
C TYR A 431 -53.21 25.98 17.01
N TYR A 432 -53.43 27.28 16.80
CA TYR A 432 -54.64 27.97 17.28
C TYR A 432 -55.91 27.36 16.69
N ASN A 433 -55.94 27.12 15.37
CA ASN A 433 -57.08 26.52 14.68
C ASN A 433 -57.26 25.02 14.99
N GLN A 434 -56.20 24.34 15.43
CA GLN A 434 -56.26 22.97 15.97
C GLN A 434 -56.79 22.92 17.41
N GLY A 435 -56.90 24.07 18.10
CA GLY A 435 -57.31 24.17 19.49
C GLY A 435 -56.17 24.03 20.51
N ASP A 436 -54.91 23.92 20.07
CA ASP A 436 -53.72 23.92 20.93
C ASP A 436 -53.28 25.36 21.23
N THR A 437 -54.12 26.06 22.00
CA THR A 437 -53.93 27.49 22.31
C THR A 437 -52.67 27.76 23.14
N GLN A 438 -52.15 26.75 23.83
CA GLN A 438 -50.92 26.87 24.62
C GLN A 438 -49.71 27.03 23.70
N LYS A 439 -49.51 26.09 22.76
CA LYS A 439 -48.40 26.18 21.81
C LYS A 439 -48.53 27.36 20.87
N ALA A 440 -49.75 27.71 20.47
CA ALA A 440 -49.99 28.91 19.68
C ALA A 440 -49.50 30.18 20.43
N ASN A 441 -49.82 30.31 21.72
CA ASN A 441 -49.38 31.45 22.52
C ASN A 441 -47.85 31.47 22.71
N GLU A 442 -47.21 30.31 22.89
CA GLU A 442 -45.74 30.19 22.95
C GLU A 442 -45.09 30.74 21.66
N ILE A 443 -45.59 30.33 20.49
CA ILE A 443 -45.08 30.79 19.19
C ILE A 443 -45.40 32.26 18.95
N PHE A 444 -46.60 32.73 19.27
CA PHE A 444 -46.94 34.15 19.13
C PHE A 444 -46.09 35.04 20.05
N THR A 445 -45.81 34.57 21.27
CA THR A 445 -44.90 35.26 22.19
C THR A 445 -43.51 35.32 21.56
N GLN A 446 -43.02 34.22 21.01
CA GLN A 446 -41.74 34.16 20.31
C GLN A 446 -41.65 35.19 19.18
N ILE A 447 -42.67 35.28 18.33
CA ILE A 447 -42.70 36.26 17.22
C ILE A 447 -42.62 37.70 17.74
N VAL A 448 -43.36 38.03 18.80
CA VAL A 448 -43.38 39.40 19.38
C VAL A 448 -42.06 39.74 20.08
N THR A 449 -41.45 38.78 20.76
CA THR A 449 -40.21 39.00 21.53
C THR A 449 -38.96 38.99 20.66
N GLU A 450 -38.86 38.06 19.71
CA GLU A 450 -37.65 37.85 18.89
C GLU A 450 -37.67 38.69 17.61
N PHE A 451 -38.85 39.05 17.09
CA PHE A 451 -39.01 39.83 15.85
C PHE A 451 -39.85 41.11 16.03
N PRO A 452 -39.50 41.98 16.99
CA PRO A 452 -40.25 43.21 17.26
C PRO A 452 -40.17 44.16 16.05
N GLY A 453 -41.32 44.55 15.51
CA GLY A 453 -41.43 45.47 14.37
C GLY A 453 -41.78 44.81 13.03
N THR A 454 -41.94 43.49 12.99
CA THR A 454 -42.53 42.80 11.82
C THR A 454 -44.05 42.98 11.80
N SER A 455 -44.65 42.93 10.61
CA SER A 455 -46.12 43.02 10.46
C SER A 455 -46.85 41.88 11.16
N GLN A 456 -46.19 40.72 11.25
CA GLN A 456 -46.61 39.49 11.87
C GLN A 456 -46.67 39.68 13.39
N ALA A 457 -45.63 40.26 14.00
CA ALA A 457 -45.61 40.59 15.43
C ALA A 457 -46.79 41.49 15.84
N SER A 458 -47.11 42.52 15.06
CA SER A 458 -48.27 43.38 15.35
C SER A 458 -49.62 42.64 15.25
N GLN A 459 -49.74 41.70 14.32
CA GLN A 459 -50.96 40.90 14.13
C GLN A 459 -51.18 39.89 15.26
N VAL A 460 -50.11 39.27 15.77
CA VAL A 460 -50.23 38.26 16.84
C VAL A 460 -50.22 38.87 18.24
N GLN A 461 -49.89 40.16 18.39
CA GLN A 461 -49.78 40.82 19.69
C GLN A 461 -51.09 40.81 20.51
N GLY A 462 -52.26 40.79 19.85
CA GLY A 462 -53.55 40.65 20.51
C GLY A 462 -53.84 39.24 21.06
N TYR A 463 -53.08 38.24 20.61
CA TYR A 463 -53.19 36.84 21.02
C TYR A 463 -52.20 36.48 22.14
N VAL A 464 -51.14 37.28 22.33
CA VAL A 464 -50.14 37.10 23.38
C VAL A 464 -50.70 37.55 24.73
N GLY A 465 -50.77 36.63 25.69
CA GLY A 465 -51.15 36.95 27.07
C GLY A 465 -52.58 36.59 27.49
N ASN A 466 -53.39 35.94 26.64
CA ASN A 466 -54.69 35.43 27.06
C ASN A 466 -54.62 33.99 27.61
N SER A 467 -53.76 33.78 28.60
CA SER A 467 -53.71 32.53 29.37
C SER A 467 -54.71 32.60 30.53
N GLY A 468 -56.01 32.46 30.25
CA GLY A 468 -57.02 32.40 31.32
C GLY A 468 -58.49 32.46 30.88
N THR A 469 -59.11 31.28 30.74
CA THR A 469 -60.55 30.97 30.90
C THR A 469 -61.60 31.58 29.94
N GLY A 470 -62.22 30.69 29.13
CA GLY A 470 -63.62 30.73 28.65
C GLY A 470 -64.01 31.91 27.74
N THR A 471 -64.58 31.72 26.56
CA THR A 471 -65.86 31.03 26.30
C THR A 471 -66.02 30.94 24.78
N ALA A 472 -66.65 29.88 24.29
CA ALA A 472 -67.25 29.88 22.96
C ALA A 472 -68.21 31.07 22.85
N GLY A 473 -67.94 31.98 21.93
CA GLY A 473 -68.78 33.12 21.60
C GLY A 473 -68.87 33.22 20.09
N GLU A 474 -69.96 32.68 19.52
CA GLU A 474 -70.40 33.06 18.19
C GLU A 474 -70.56 34.58 18.15
N THR A 475 -69.74 35.23 17.32
CA THR A 475 -70.05 36.58 16.83
C THR A 475 -69.61 36.65 15.37
N GLU A 476 -70.62 36.55 14.52
CA GLU A 476 -70.84 37.20 13.23
C GLU A 476 -69.67 37.43 12.26
N ALA A 477 -69.88 36.91 11.05
CA ALA A 477 -69.18 37.22 9.83
C ALA A 477 -68.96 38.74 9.66
N GLY A 478 -67.70 39.14 9.71
CA GLY A 478 -67.22 40.45 9.29
C GLY A 478 -65.99 40.27 8.42
N THR A 479 -66.18 40.28 7.10
CA THR A 479 -65.14 40.48 6.09
C THR A 479 -64.16 41.56 6.52
N GLN A 480 -62.89 41.21 6.75
CA GLN A 480 -61.71 42.04 6.51
C GLN A 480 -60.43 41.25 6.80
N GLY A 481 -59.60 41.08 5.78
CA GLY A 481 -58.28 40.45 5.90
C GLY A 481 -57.92 39.46 4.79
N GLU A 482 -58.45 39.59 3.57
CA GLU A 482 -57.86 38.95 2.40
C GLU A 482 -56.44 39.52 2.19
N ALA A 483 -55.43 38.82 2.69
CA ALA A 483 -54.06 39.03 2.25
C ALA A 483 -53.90 38.39 0.87
N SER A 484 -54.34 39.10 -0.16
CA SER A 484 -53.94 38.84 -1.53
C SER A 484 -52.43 39.07 -1.66
N MET A 485 -51.64 38.01 -1.82
CA MET A 485 -50.29 38.11 -2.34
C MET A 485 -50.22 37.46 -3.72
N GLN A 486 -49.77 38.29 -4.67
CA GLN A 486 -49.56 37.95 -6.06
C GLN A 486 -48.47 36.90 -6.18
N ASN A 487 -48.79 35.83 -6.90
CA ASN A 487 -47.84 34.83 -7.37
C ASN A 487 -46.84 35.50 -8.34
N GLN A 488 -45.58 35.66 -7.92
CA GLN A 488 -44.45 35.84 -8.83
C GLN A 488 -43.58 34.59 -8.81
N GLY A 489 -44.15 33.47 -9.25
CA GLY A 489 -43.40 32.35 -9.77
C GLY A 489 -42.97 32.67 -11.21
N GLN A 490 -41.75 33.17 -11.40
CA GLN A 490 -41.08 33.04 -12.69
C GLN A 490 -40.54 31.61 -12.81
N ALA A 491 -41.38 30.71 -13.34
CA ALA A 491 -40.92 29.49 -13.96
C ALA A 491 -40.39 29.84 -15.36
N GLN A 492 -39.09 29.70 -15.58
CA GLN A 492 -38.50 29.71 -16.92
C GLN A 492 -38.34 28.26 -17.38
N ASP A 493 -39.33 27.82 -18.14
CA ASP A 493 -39.28 26.58 -18.92
C ASP A 493 -38.93 26.96 -20.36
N GLY A 494 -37.94 26.28 -20.95
CA GLY A 494 -37.35 26.65 -22.23
C GLY A 494 -36.78 25.44 -22.96
N SER A 495 -37.68 24.62 -23.49
CA SER A 495 -37.37 23.51 -24.39
C SER A 495 -37.04 23.99 -25.81
N ALA A 496 -36.23 23.18 -26.49
CA ALA A 496 -35.54 23.43 -27.75
C ALA A 496 -36.43 23.45 -29.01
N GLN A 497 -36.04 24.21 -30.05
CA GLN A 497 -35.91 23.70 -31.42
C GLN A 497 -35.21 24.67 -32.40
N GLY A 498 -34.14 24.16 -33.04
CA GLY A 498 -33.94 24.10 -34.50
C GLY A 498 -33.84 25.37 -35.36
N GLY A 499 -32.67 25.56 -35.98
CA GLY A 499 -32.51 26.47 -37.14
C GLY A 499 -31.07 26.57 -37.64
N THR A 500 -30.69 25.68 -38.56
CA THR A 500 -29.43 25.64 -39.33
C THR A 500 -29.26 26.83 -40.28
N THR A 501 -28.03 27.32 -40.47
CA THR A 501 -27.37 27.46 -41.79
C THR A 501 -25.86 27.67 -41.64
N ASP A 502 -25.15 27.19 -42.66
CA ASP A 502 -23.75 26.77 -42.75
C ASP A 502 -22.84 27.82 -43.45
N THR A 503 -21.54 27.52 -43.43
CA THR A 503 -20.42 27.92 -44.31
C THR A 503 -19.48 29.07 -43.90
N GLY A 504 -18.20 28.72 -43.74
CA GLY A 504 -17.05 29.64 -43.83
C GLY A 504 -15.77 29.13 -43.18
N ALA A 505 -14.88 28.53 -43.97
CA ALA A 505 -13.59 27.93 -43.59
C ALA A 505 -12.50 28.95 -43.17
N GLY A 506 -11.48 28.49 -42.42
CA GLY A 506 -10.21 29.22 -42.29
C GLY A 506 -9.29 28.79 -41.13
N ASP A 507 -8.37 27.86 -41.44
CA ASP A 507 -7.00 27.63 -40.95
C ASP A 507 -6.62 27.65 -39.46
N GLY A 508 -5.82 26.65 -39.11
CA GLY A 508 -5.29 26.41 -37.78
C GLY A 508 -4.04 27.21 -37.46
N THR A 509 -3.82 27.41 -36.16
CA THR A 509 -2.53 27.33 -35.45
C THR A 509 -2.85 27.38 -33.96
N GLY A 510 -2.79 26.24 -33.27
CA GLY A 510 -3.01 26.16 -31.83
C GLY A 510 -1.72 26.44 -31.07
N GLY A 511 -1.58 27.66 -30.55
CA GLY A 511 -0.61 27.98 -29.49
C GLY A 511 -1.22 27.67 -28.12
N ILE A 512 -0.50 26.95 -27.27
CA ILE A 512 -0.90 26.69 -25.88
C ILE A 512 -0.47 27.88 -25.02
N THR A 513 -1.42 28.52 -24.34
CA THR A 513 -1.16 29.56 -23.34
C THR A 513 -1.17 28.93 -21.94
N VAL A 514 -0.07 29.07 -21.18
CA VAL A 514 0.01 28.69 -19.76
C VAL A 514 -0.17 29.95 -18.93
N TRP A 515 -1.06 29.91 -17.94
CA TRP A 515 -1.32 31.00 -17.00
C TRP A 515 -0.51 30.80 -15.72
N GLN A 516 0.09 31.87 -15.20
CA GLN A 516 0.60 31.94 -13.82
C GLN A 516 -0.30 32.85 -12.96
N GLU A 517 -0.26 32.65 -11.65
CA GLU A 517 -1.25 33.09 -10.64
C GLU A 517 -1.34 34.61 -10.38
N ASP A 518 -0.64 35.47 -11.12
CA ASP A 518 -0.72 36.94 -10.96
C ASP A 518 -1.31 37.69 -12.16
N GLY A 519 -1.84 36.98 -13.16
CA GLY A 519 -2.76 37.54 -14.14
C GLY A 519 -2.16 38.53 -15.15
N THR A 520 -0.84 38.52 -15.40
CA THR A 520 -0.24 39.32 -16.49
C THR A 520 0.39 38.47 -17.59
N SER A 521 0.08 38.80 -18.86
CA SER A 521 0.64 38.14 -20.04
C SER A 521 1.88 38.86 -20.56
N THR A 522 3.01 38.16 -20.67
CA THR A 522 4.15 38.62 -21.47
C THR A 522 4.38 37.67 -22.64
N GLY A 523 4.61 38.26 -23.82
CA GLY A 523 4.56 37.59 -25.12
C GLY A 523 5.75 36.71 -25.47
N GLN A 524 5.50 35.81 -26.44
CA GLN A 524 6.42 35.04 -27.29
C GLN A 524 7.84 34.81 -26.76
N THR A 525 8.06 33.63 -26.16
CA THR A 525 9.39 33.03 -26.09
C THR A 525 9.74 32.38 -27.44
N SER A 526 10.63 33.02 -28.19
CA SER A 526 11.31 32.39 -29.32
C SER A 526 12.23 31.27 -28.81
N TYR A 527 12.13 30.07 -29.39
CA TYR A 527 13.10 28.99 -29.15
C TYR A 527 14.53 29.45 -29.50
N PRO A 528 15.56 29.05 -28.73
CA PRO A 528 16.94 29.38 -29.05
C PRO A 528 17.36 28.69 -30.35
N ALA A 529 18.23 29.37 -31.13
CA ALA A 529 18.70 28.89 -32.41
C ALA A 529 19.54 27.60 -32.27
N TYR A 530 19.39 26.72 -33.27
CA TYR A 530 20.09 25.45 -33.47
C TYR A 530 21.60 25.52 -33.16
N ASP A 531 22.05 24.78 -32.14
CA ASP A 531 23.47 24.49 -31.88
C ASP A 531 23.78 23.05 -32.35
N PRO A 532 24.69 22.86 -33.32
CA PRO A 532 25.11 21.54 -33.79
C PRO A 532 25.70 20.62 -32.72
N ALA A 533 26.08 21.15 -31.55
CA ALA A 533 26.66 20.36 -30.45
C ALA A 533 25.63 19.48 -29.71
N ASP A 534 24.32 19.74 -29.85
CA ASP A 534 23.26 19.03 -29.12
C ASP A 534 22.73 17.78 -29.83
N VAL A 535 23.28 17.45 -31.02
CA VAL A 535 22.87 16.27 -31.78
C VAL A 535 23.41 14.99 -31.14
N ALA A 536 22.53 14.25 -30.47
CA ALA A 536 22.88 12.96 -29.87
C ALA A 536 22.84 11.82 -30.89
N TRP A 537 21.93 11.88 -31.86
CA TRP A 537 21.82 10.88 -32.92
C TRP A 537 21.06 11.42 -34.13
N THR A 538 21.43 10.96 -35.33
CA THR A 538 20.79 11.31 -36.59
C THR A 538 20.10 10.09 -37.17
N ASP A 539 18.83 10.22 -37.56
CA ASP A 539 18.09 9.15 -38.20
C ASP A 539 18.67 8.85 -39.59
N PRO A 540 19.16 7.62 -39.86
CA PRO A 540 19.80 7.28 -41.12
C PRO A 540 18.84 7.20 -42.31
N TYR A 541 17.53 7.18 -42.08
CA TYR A 541 16.51 7.12 -43.13
C TYR A 541 15.93 8.50 -43.46
N THR A 542 15.76 9.36 -42.46
CA THR A 542 15.14 10.69 -42.64
C THR A 542 16.15 11.84 -42.62
N GLY A 543 17.35 11.61 -42.08
CA GLY A 543 18.39 12.64 -41.91
C GLY A 543 18.11 13.63 -40.78
N LEU A 544 17.05 13.43 -39.99
CA LEU A 544 16.68 14.33 -38.90
C LEU A 544 17.56 14.10 -37.67
N ASN A 545 17.97 15.19 -37.04
CA ASN A 545 18.79 15.18 -35.83
C ASN A 545 17.91 15.16 -34.58
N TYR A 546 18.34 14.43 -33.56
CA TYR A 546 17.64 14.32 -32.29
C TYR A 546 18.56 14.63 -31.11
N ASP A 547 18.00 15.27 -30.08
CA ASP A 547 18.69 15.49 -28.81
C ASP A 547 18.78 14.17 -27.99
N MET A 548 19.50 14.21 -26.86
CA MET A 548 19.67 13.04 -25.99
C MET A 548 18.37 12.53 -25.33
N TYR A 549 17.29 13.31 -25.43
CA TYR A 549 15.95 13.00 -24.92
C TYR A 549 15.00 12.55 -26.03
N GLY A 550 15.45 12.51 -27.28
CA GLY A 550 14.70 12.05 -28.45
C GLY A 550 13.79 13.11 -29.07
N ASN A 551 13.99 14.40 -28.77
CA ASN A 551 13.28 15.49 -29.44
C ASN A 551 13.97 15.84 -30.77
N PRO A 552 13.21 16.08 -31.85
CA PRO A 552 13.79 16.49 -33.12
C PRO A 552 14.40 17.90 -33.00
N LEU A 553 15.68 18.01 -33.34
CA LEU A 553 16.44 19.27 -33.39
C LEU A 553 16.34 19.86 -34.80
N GLY A 554 15.30 20.68 -35.02
CA GLY A 554 15.15 21.52 -36.21
C GLY A 554 13.79 21.40 -36.92
N TYR A 555 13.10 22.54 -37.03
CA TYR A 555 12.28 22.93 -38.19
C TYR A 555 12.87 24.21 -38.77
#